data_AF-A0A953EZF7-F1
#
_entry.id   AF-A0A953EZF7-F1
#
_cell.length_a   1.000
_cell.length_b   1.000
_cell.length_c   1.000
_cell.angle_alpha   90.00
_cell.angle_beta   90.00
_cell.angle_gamma   90.00
#
_symmetry.space_group_name_H-M   'P 1'
#
loop_
_entity.id
_entity.type
_entity.pdbx_description
1 polymer ?
#
loop_
_entity_poly.entity_id
_entity_poly.type
_entity_poly.pdbx_seq_one_letter_code
_entity_poly.pdbx_strand_id
1 'polypeptide(L)'
;MQIYGPNYIHGPQAIRAPHTTSPAAAPRAAAATQGADQVEISQAAQLASKLSEIPDIRHERVQSLRAAIADGSYETGDKLDGALERLLDEIG
;
A
#
# COMPACT_ATOMS: atom_id res chain seq x y z
N MET A 1 85.61 -12.05 41.77
CA MET A 1 84.43 -11.46 41.09
C MET A 1 84.33 -12.09 39.72
N GLN A 2 83.47 -13.11 39.57
CA GLN A 2 83.26 -13.85 38.32
C GLN A 2 81.92 -13.39 37.73
N ILE A 3 81.98 -12.75 36.56
CA ILE A 3 80.81 -12.21 35.89
C ILE A 3 80.28 -13.30 34.96
N TYR A 4 79.13 -13.87 35.31
CA TYR A 4 78.41 -14.80 34.43
C TYR A 4 77.81 -14.00 33.26
N GLY A 5 78.23 -14.35 32.04
CA GLY A 5 77.70 -13.75 30.81
C GLY A 5 76.24 -14.13 30.57
N PRO A 6 75.41 -13.23 30.04
CA PRO A 6 73.97 -13.44 29.94
C PRO A 6 73.66 -14.19 28.65
N ASN A 7 73.62 -15.52 28.70
CA ASN A 7 73.03 -16.29 27.61
C ASN A 7 72.14 -17.42 28.16
N TYR A 8 70.92 -17.04 28.54
CA TYR A 8 69.82 -17.97 28.65
C TYR A 8 68.95 -17.83 27.41
N ILE A 9 69.24 -18.61 26.37
CA ILE A 9 68.41 -18.67 25.17
C ILE A 9 67.10 -19.36 25.57
N HIS A 10 66.04 -18.57 25.73
CA HIS A 10 64.69 -19.11 25.93
C HIS A 10 64.13 -19.53 24.57
N GLY A 11 63.57 -20.74 24.48
CA GLY A 11 62.84 -21.19 23.28
C GLY A 11 61.63 -20.30 22.99
N PRO A 12 61.10 -20.29 21.76
CA PRO A 12 60.03 -19.38 21.36
C PRO A 12 58.79 -19.60 22.24
N GLN A 13 58.43 -18.59 23.03
CA GLN A 13 57.21 -18.59 23.82
C GLN A 13 56.05 -18.09 22.95
N ALA A 14 54.97 -18.87 22.87
CA ALA A 14 53.80 -18.48 22.09
C ALA A 14 53.11 -17.26 22.72
N ILE A 15 52.89 -16.23 21.91
CA ILE A 15 52.19 -15.01 22.31
C ILE A 15 50.69 -15.33 22.38
N ARG A 16 50.09 -15.29 23.58
CA ARG A 16 48.63 -15.31 23.74
C ARG A 16 48.12 -13.88 23.56
N ALA A 17 47.16 -13.71 22.65
CA ALA A 17 46.49 -12.43 22.41
C ALA A 17 45.82 -11.92 23.72
N PRO A 18 45.80 -10.60 23.96
CA PRO A 18 45.00 -10.07 25.05
C PRO A 18 43.54 -10.42 24.78
N HIS A 19 42.87 -10.85 25.84
CA HIS A 19 41.47 -11.19 25.92
C HIS A 19 40.62 -10.05 25.33
N THR A 20 40.31 -10.13 24.05
CA THR A 20 39.23 -9.35 23.46
C THR A 20 37.96 -9.99 23.98
N THR A 21 37.27 -9.28 24.84
CA THR A 21 35.90 -9.59 25.24
C THR A 21 35.10 -9.95 23.99
N SER A 22 34.69 -11.21 23.91
CA SER A 22 33.71 -11.68 22.94
C SER A 22 32.47 -10.79 23.08
N PRO A 23 32.01 -10.07 22.03
CA PRO A 23 30.70 -9.45 22.13
C PRO A 23 29.68 -10.58 22.16
N ALA A 24 29.00 -10.72 23.31
CA ALA A 24 27.77 -11.48 23.40
C ALA A 24 26.89 -11.07 22.22
N ALA A 25 26.37 -12.05 21.48
CA ALA A 25 25.49 -11.82 20.35
C ALA A 25 24.37 -10.84 20.77
N ALA A 26 24.41 -9.63 20.23
CA ALA A 26 23.38 -8.65 20.47
C ALA A 26 22.05 -9.24 19.98
N PRO A 27 20.95 -9.09 20.74
CA PRO A 27 19.64 -9.46 20.23
C PRO A 27 19.43 -8.68 18.93
N ARG A 28 19.12 -9.40 17.86
CA ARG A 28 18.72 -8.83 16.57
C ARG A 28 17.58 -7.85 16.88
N ALA A 29 17.89 -6.54 16.87
CA ALA A 29 16.86 -5.53 16.99
C ALA A 29 15.82 -5.84 15.91
N ALA A 30 14.58 -6.09 16.33
CA ALA A 30 13.47 -6.21 15.41
C ALA A 30 13.52 -4.96 14.53
N ALA A 31 13.55 -5.16 13.21
CA ALA A 31 13.52 -4.05 12.27
C ALA A 31 12.33 -3.18 12.66
N ALA A 32 12.60 -1.94 13.08
CA ALA A 32 11.55 -0.99 13.35
C ALA A 32 10.71 -0.90 12.07
N THR A 33 9.47 -1.39 12.13
CA THR A 33 8.50 -1.15 11.09
C THR A 33 8.40 0.35 10.95
N GLN A 34 8.94 0.88 9.86
CA GLN A 34 8.81 2.29 9.49
C GLN A 34 7.32 2.62 9.62
N GLY A 35 6.98 3.54 10.53
CA GLY A 35 5.59 3.92 10.78
C GLY A 35 4.96 4.31 9.45
N ALA A 36 3.88 3.63 9.07
CA ALA A 36 3.19 3.94 7.83
C ALA A 36 2.60 5.35 7.96
N ASP A 37 2.91 6.21 7.00
CA ASP A 37 2.23 7.50 6.86
C ASP A 37 0.79 7.24 6.45
N GLN A 38 -0.17 7.82 7.18
CA GLN A 38 -1.60 7.61 6.96
C GLN A 38 -2.25 8.92 6.57
N VAL A 39 -2.87 8.93 5.39
CA VAL A 39 -3.65 10.07 4.90
C VAL A 39 -5.13 9.79 5.12
N GLU A 40 -5.74 10.58 5.99
CA GLU A 40 -7.18 10.56 6.22
C GLU A 40 -7.87 11.58 5.32
N ILE A 41 -8.74 11.11 4.43
CA ILE A 41 -9.51 11.98 3.54
C ILE A 41 -10.90 12.18 4.16
N SER A 42 -11.32 13.44 4.30
CA SER A 42 -12.67 13.73 4.78
C SER A 42 -13.73 13.18 3.83
N GLN A 43 -14.85 12.73 4.39
CA GLN A 43 -15.98 12.22 3.60
C GLN A 43 -16.47 13.26 2.57
N ALA A 44 -16.46 14.54 2.94
CA ALA A 44 -16.81 15.64 2.03
C ALA A 44 -15.87 15.74 0.82
N ALA A 45 -14.55 15.59 1.03
CA ALA A 45 -13.58 15.60 -0.05
C ALA A 45 -13.72 14.37 -0.97
N GLN A 46 -14.03 13.20 -0.42
CA GLN A 46 -14.32 12.00 -1.22
C GLN A 46 -15.55 12.21 -2.12
N LEU A 47 -16.61 12.82 -1.60
CA LEU A 47 -17.81 13.13 -2.37
C LEU A 47 -17.55 14.19 -3.44
N ALA A 48 -16.79 15.24 -3.13
CA ALA A 48 -16.41 16.28 -4.10
C ALA A 48 -15.56 15.73 -5.24
N SER A 49 -14.64 14.79 -4.94
CA SER A 49 -13.85 14.08 -5.95
C SER A 49 -14.75 13.30 -6.88
N LYS A 50 -15.68 12.49 -6.33
CA LYS A 50 -16.66 11.73 -7.14
C LYS A 50 -17.51 12.64 -8.02
N LEU A 51 -17.93 13.79 -7.51
CA LEU A 51 -18.72 14.75 -8.28
C LEU A 51 -17.92 15.35 -9.44
N SER A 52 -16.62 15.56 -9.25
CA SER A 52 -15.72 16.07 -10.29
C SER A 52 -15.45 15.05 -11.41
N GLU A 53 -15.63 13.76 -11.13
CA GLU A 53 -15.52 12.68 -12.12
C GLU A 53 -16.81 12.51 -12.95
N ILE A 54 -17.91 13.16 -12.56
CA ILE A 54 -19.16 13.10 -13.32
C ILE A 54 -18.97 13.92 -14.60
N PRO A 55 -19.05 13.29 -15.78
CA PRO A 55 -18.94 14.02 -17.03
C PRO A 55 -20.12 14.98 -17.18
N ASP A 56 -19.90 16.07 -17.92
CA ASP A 56 -20.95 17.04 -18.22
C ASP A 56 -22.21 16.36 -18.81
N ILE A 57 -23.36 16.95 -18.50
CA ILE A 57 -24.64 16.46 -19.01
C ILE A 57 -24.62 16.55 -20.54
N ARG A 58 -24.84 15.40 -21.19
CA ARG A 58 -25.00 15.31 -22.63
C ARG A 58 -26.38 15.83 -23.05
N HIS A 59 -26.56 17.15 -23.00
CA HIS A 59 -27.85 17.82 -23.20
C HIS A 59 -28.57 17.41 -24.49
N GLU A 60 -27.84 17.22 -25.58
CA GLU A 60 -28.39 16.75 -26.86
C GLU A 60 -29.06 15.38 -26.73
N ARG A 61 -28.37 14.41 -26.12
CA ARG A 61 -28.89 13.06 -25.90
C ARG A 61 -30.08 13.07 -24.95
N VAL A 62 -30.04 13.90 -23.91
CA VAL A 62 -31.18 14.05 -22.99
C VAL A 62 -32.40 14.60 -23.72
N GLN A 63 -32.23 15.61 -24.58
CA GLN A 63 -33.32 16.18 -25.36
C GLN A 63 -33.90 15.18 -26.36
N SER A 64 -33.06 14.42 -27.07
CA SER A 64 -33.54 13.40 -28.02
C SER A 64 -34.30 12.28 -27.32
N LEU A 65 -33.83 11.82 -26.16
CA LEU A 65 -34.56 10.84 -25.36
C LEU A 65 -35.89 11.40 -24.83
N ARG A 66 -35.93 12.66 -24.38
CA ARG A 66 -37.17 13.30 -23.95
C ARG A 66 -38.20 13.36 -25.08
N ALA A 67 -37.78 13.69 -26.30
CA ALA A 67 -38.66 13.67 -27.47
C ALA A 67 -39.18 12.25 -27.75
N ALA A 68 -38.30 11.24 -27.78
CA ALA A 68 -38.67 9.84 -28.00
C ALA A 68 -39.64 9.29 -26.93
N ILE A 69 -39.56 9.76 -25.69
CA ILE A 69 -40.50 9.39 -24.63
C ILE A 69 -41.85 10.07 -24.88
N ALA A 70 -41.86 11.35 -25.26
CA ALA A 70 -43.08 12.09 -25.52
C ALA A 70 -43.84 11.57 -26.76
N ASP A 71 -43.13 11.11 -27.79
CA ASP A 71 -43.73 10.50 -28.98
C ASP A 71 -44.07 9.01 -28.82
N GLY A 72 -43.65 8.38 -27.73
CA GLY A 72 -43.92 6.97 -27.42
C GLY A 72 -42.98 5.96 -28.09
N SER A 73 -42.05 6.38 -28.95
CA SER A 73 -41.08 5.50 -29.61
C SER A 73 -39.97 5.00 -28.67
N TYR A 74 -39.85 5.54 -27.47
CA TYR A 74 -38.86 5.08 -26.50
C TYR A 74 -39.22 3.72 -25.89
N GLU A 75 -40.50 3.43 -25.70
CA GLU A 75 -41.02 2.25 -24.98
C GLU A 75 -41.16 1.04 -25.92
N THR A 76 -40.03 0.36 -26.16
CA THR A 76 -39.99 -0.88 -26.95
C THR A 76 -40.05 -2.09 -26.04
N GLY A 77 -40.65 -3.21 -26.50
CA GLY A 77 -40.75 -4.46 -25.73
C GLY A 77 -39.42 -4.89 -25.09
N ASP A 78 -38.35 -4.95 -25.90
CA ASP A 78 -37.00 -5.33 -25.42
C ASP A 78 -36.48 -4.45 -24.26
N LYS A 79 -36.83 -3.16 -24.24
CA LYS A 79 -36.40 -2.24 -23.17
C LYS A 79 -37.25 -2.42 -21.92
N LEU A 80 -38.53 -2.76 -22.07
CA LEU A 80 -39.43 -3.03 -20.95
C LEU A 80 -39.05 -4.34 -20.28
N ASP A 81 -38.78 -5.38 -21.06
CA ASP A 81 -38.33 -6.68 -20.54
C ASP A 81 -37.00 -6.54 -19.78
N GLY A 82 -36.01 -5.86 -20.39
CA GLY A 82 -34.73 -5.59 -19.73
C GLY A 82 -34.80 -4.60 -18.56
N ALA A 83 -35.84 -3.77 -18.46
CA ALA A 83 -36.08 -2.93 -17.30
C ALA A 83 -36.73 -3.73 -16.16
N LEU A 84 -37.67 -4.63 -16.50
CA LEU A 84 -38.32 -5.51 -15.55
C LEU A 84 -37.33 -6.49 -14.93
N GLU A 85 -36.43 -7.09 -15.71
CA GLU A 85 -35.38 -7.99 -15.22
C GLU A 85 -34.48 -7.30 -14.19
N ARG A 86 -33.97 -6.10 -14.52
CA ARG A 86 -33.14 -5.32 -13.60
C ARG A 86 -33.87 -4.90 -12.33
N LEU A 87 -35.16 -4.57 -12.45
CA LEU A 87 -35.98 -4.24 -11.29
C LEU A 87 -36.12 -5.45 -10.36
N LEU A 88 -36.34 -6.64 -10.90
CA LEU A 88 -36.43 -7.87 -10.11
C LEU A 88 -35.09 -8.20 -9.43
N ASP A 89 -33.96 -7.96 -10.09
CA ASP A 89 -32.61 -8.11 -9.50
C ASP A 89 -32.34 -7.11 -8.36
N GLU A 90 -32.91 -5.91 -8.41
CA GLU A 90 -32.69 -4.89 -7.37
C GLU A 90 -33.50 -5.19 -6.09
N ILE A 91 -34.67 -5.82 -6.22
CA ILE A 91 -35.58 -6.09 -5.09
C ILE A 91 -35.44 -7.50 -4.49
N GLY A 92 -34.74 -8.42 -5.16
CA GLY A 92 -34.51 -9.80 -4.72
C GLY A 92 -33.28 -9.96 -3.86
#